data_AF-A0A6P5MV29-F1
#
_entry.id   AF-A0A6P5MV29-F1
#
_cell.length_a   1.000
_cell.length_b   1.000
_cell.length_c   1.000
_cell.angle_alpha   90.00
_cell.angle_beta   90.00
_cell.angle_gamma   90.00
#
_symmetry.space_group_name_H-M   'P 1'
#
loop_
_entity.id
_entity.type
_entity.pdbx_description
1 polymer ?
#
loop_
_entity_poly.entity_id
_entity_poly.type
_entity_poly.pdbx_seq_one_letter_code
_entity_poly.pdbx_strand_id
1 'polypeptide(L)'
;MRNRELVLDLLQSVVEIITYGDKHDPSILECFMDRQVVAEFVRMLDISENSRIEAPLLQYLSIMIQNMDNEHAIYYCFSNGYINSIILHPYELDGGDLAPYYMSFLRDMETQKRRN
;
A
#
# COMPACT_ATOMS: atom_id res chain seq x y z
N MET A 1 0.51 16.78 -14.98
CA MET A 1 1.02 15.46 -15.43
C MET A 1 2.34 15.12 -14.73
N ARG A 2 3.39 15.93 -14.85
CA ARG A 2 4.70 15.69 -14.19
C ARG A 2 4.64 15.36 -12.68
N ASN A 3 3.86 16.08 -11.88
CA ASN A 3 3.79 15.80 -10.43
C ASN A 3 3.13 14.46 -10.11
N ARG A 4 2.14 14.04 -10.90
CA ARG A 4 1.48 12.74 -10.72
C ARG A 4 2.46 11.61 -11.03
N GLU A 5 3.16 11.71 -12.17
CA GLU A 5 4.19 10.73 -12.55
C GLU A 5 5.28 10.61 -11.49
N LEU A 6 5.79 11.75 -11.00
CA LEU A 6 6.78 11.76 -9.91
C LEU A 6 6.26 11.08 -8.64
N VAL A 7 4.99 11.29 -8.28
CA VAL A 7 4.39 10.59 -7.12
C VAL A 7 4.32 9.08 -7.37
N LEU A 8 3.93 8.65 -8.56
CA LEU A 8 3.87 7.22 -8.90
C LEU A 8 5.27 6.58 -8.90
N ASP A 9 6.27 7.25 -9.44
CA ASP A 9 7.67 6.79 -9.44
C ASP A 9 8.22 6.65 -8.00
N LEU A 10 7.86 7.61 -7.13
CA LEU A 10 8.22 7.55 -5.71
C LEU A 10 7.51 6.42 -4.98
N LEU A 11 6.21 6.20 -5.24
CA LEU A 11 5.47 5.07 -4.68
C LEU A 11 6.09 3.73 -5.08
N GLN A 12 6.44 3.58 -6.36
CA GLN A 12 7.13 2.39 -6.84
C GLN A 12 8.47 2.20 -6.12
N SER A 13 9.29 3.25 -6.05
CA SER A 13 10.59 3.21 -5.37
C SER A 13 10.44 2.76 -3.91
N VAL A 14 9.43 3.26 -3.21
CA VAL A 14 9.14 2.85 -1.83
C VAL A 14 8.81 1.36 -1.74
N VAL A 15 7.93 0.85 -2.61
CA VAL A 15 7.59 -0.58 -2.64
C VAL A 15 8.79 -1.46 -2.95
N GLU A 16 9.65 -1.05 -3.89
CA GLU A 16 10.88 -1.76 -4.23
C GLU A 16 11.85 -1.81 -3.06
N ILE A 17 12.06 -0.68 -2.37
CA ILE A 17 12.93 -0.60 -1.18
C ILE A 17 12.41 -1.50 -0.06
N ILE A 18 11.10 -1.49 0.22
CA ILE A 18 10.49 -2.31 1.26
C ILE A 18 10.61 -3.79 0.93
N THR A 19 10.31 -4.16 -0.31
CA THR A 19 10.42 -5.55 -0.79
C THR A 19 11.87 -6.05 -0.73
N TYR A 20 12.83 -5.18 -1.03
CA TYR A 20 14.24 -5.48 -0.89
C TYR A 20 14.63 -5.66 0.59
N GLY A 21 14.22 -4.73 1.44
CA GLY A 21 14.49 -4.74 2.88
C GLY A 21 13.97 -6.00 3.56
N ASP A 22 12.75 -6.42 3.22
CA ASP A 22 12.14 -7.65 3.74
C ASP A 22 12.99 -8.89 3.50
N LYS A 23 13.66 -8.97 2.35
CA LYS A 23 14.45 -10.14 1.95
C LYS A 23 15.93 -10.06 2.32
N HIS A 24 16.49 -8.87 2.46
CA HIS A 24 17.95 -8.69 2.53
C HIS A 24 18.44 -7.86 3.72
N ASP A 25 17.65 -6.91 4.23
CA ASP A 25 18.09 -5.99 5.29
C ASP A 25 16.90 -5.55 6.17
N PRO A 26 16.69 -6.22 7.33
CA PRO A 26 15.62 -5.89 8.26
C PRO A 26 15.66 -4.46 8.80
N SER A 27 16.82 -3.79 8.82
CA SER A 27 16.92 -2.41 9.31
C SER A 27 16.16 -1.41 8.43
N ILE A 28 15.99 -1.74 7.15
CA ILE A 28 15.14 -0.97 6.23
C ILE A 28 13.67 -1.08 6.64
N LEU A 29 13.22 -2.28 7.04
CA LEU A 29 11.86 -2.48 7.53
C LEU A 29 11.61 -1.77 8.86
N GLU A 30 12.58 -1.80 9.77
CA GLU A 30 12.52 -1.03 11.02
C GLU A 30 12.32 0.47 10.73
N CYS A 31 13.12 1.03 9.83
CA CYS A 31 12.97 2.42 9.40
C CYS A 31 11.60 2.69 8.75
N PHE A 32 11.10 1.78 7.91
CA PHE A 32 9.77 1.88 7.30
C PHE A 32 8.66 1.94 8.35
N MET A 33 8.73 1.10 9.39
CA MET A 33 7.77 1.07 10.49
C MET A 33 7.88 2.35 11.34
N ASP A 34 9.10 2.76 11.71
CA ASP A 34 9.36 3.96 12.51
C ASP A 34 8.86 5.24 11.82
N ARG A 35 8.99 5.31 10.50
CA ARG A 35 8.52 6.44 9.67
C ARG A 35 7.02 6.40 9.38
N GLN A 36 6.33 5.35 9.81
CA GLN A 36 4.89 5.16 9.58
C GLN A 36 4.49 5.27 8.10
N VAL A 37 5.25 4.66 7.19
CA VAL A 37 5.08 4.87 5.74
C VAL A 37 3.69 4.45 5.24
N VAL A 38 3.09 3.40 5.79
CA VAL A 38 1.70 3.01 5.44
C VAL A 38 0.70 4.11 5.82
N ALA A 39 0.93 4.84 6.89
CA ALA A 39 0.10 5.99 7.26
C ALA A 39 0.20 7.13 6.24
N GLU A 40 1.35 7.31 5.58
CA GLU A 40 1.48 8.25 4.47
C GLU A 40 0.64 7.81 3.27
N PHE A 41 0.56 6.50 2.98
CA PHE A 41 -0.33 6.02 1.91
C PHE A 41 -1.80 6.30 2.21
N VAL A 42 -2.23 6.15 3.47
CA VAL A 42 -3.59 6.55 3.89
C VAL A 42 -3.79 8.05 3.68
N ARG A 43 -2.85 8.89 4.14
CA ARG A 43 -2.92 10.34 3.93
C ARG A 43 -2.98 10.71 2.46
N MET A 44 -2.24 10.01 1.60
CA MET A 44 -2.27 10.25 0.16
C MET A 44 -3.66 9.98 -0.42
N LEU A 45 -4.34 8.89 -0.04
CA LEU A 45 -5.73 8.64 -0.44
C LEU A 45 -6.66 9.76 0.01
N ASP A 46 -6.52 10.24 1.25
CA ASP A 46 -7.41 11.27 1.79
C ASP A 46 -7.27 12.64 1.10
N ILE A 47 -6.08 12.95 0.57
CA ILE A 47 -5.82 14.23 -0.14
C ILE A 47 -5.90 14.10 -1.66
N SER A 48 -6.15 12.90 -2.20
CA SER A 48 -6.02 12.61 -3.63
C SER A 48 -7.18 13.05 -4.51
N GLU A 49 -8.10 13.89 -4.00
CA GLU A 49 -9.33 14.27 -4.73
C GLU A 49 -9.04 14.64 -6.19
N ASN A 50 -9.69 13.93 -7.12
CA ASN A 50 -9.59 14.09 -8.58
C ASN A 50 -8.22 13.78 -9.22
N SER A 51 -7.26 13.18 -8.51
CA SER A 51 -5.90 12.93 -9.02
C SER A 51 -5.73 11.58 -9.73
N ARG A 52 -6.71 10.67 -9.63
CA ARG A 52 -6.67 9.32 -10.24
C ARG A 52 -5.40 8.55 -9.86
N ILE A 53 -5.04 8.59 -8.57
CA ILE A 53 -3.90 7.86 -8.00
C ILE A 53 -4.35 6.66 -7.17
N GLU A 54 -5.64 6.54 -6.88
CA GLU A 54 -6.24 5.51 -6.04
C GLU A 54 -5.91 4.12 -6.58
N ALA A 55 -6.10 3.91 -7.89
CA ALA A 55 -5.80 2.64 -8.55
C ALA A 55 -4.31 2.26 -8.47
N PRO A 56 -3.36 3.12 -8.90
CA PRO A 56 -1.93 2.85 -8.71
C PRO A 56 -1.53 2.62 -7.25
N LEU A 57 -2.07 3.40 -6.32
CA LEU A 57 -1.73 3.27 -4.90
C LEU A 57 -2.20 1.93 -4.34
N LEU A 58 -3.42 1.50 -4.67
CA LEU A 58 -3.93 0.16 -4.34
C LEU A 58 -3.06 -0.93 -4.96
N GLN A 59 -2.63 -0.77 -6.21
CA GLN A 59 -1.74 -1.73 -6.88
C GLN A 59 -0.39 -1.87 -6.17
N TYR A 60 0.23 -0.76 -5.78
CA TYR A 60 1.51 -0.75 -5.07
C TYR A 60 1.39 -1.32 -3.66
N LEU A 61 0.31 -0.99 -2.94
CA LEU A 61 -0.01 -1.59 -1.65
C LEU A 61 -0.19 -3.10 -1.75
N SER A 62 -0.92 -3.58 -2.76
CA SER A 62 -1.06 -5.00 -3.07
C SER A 62 0.30 -5.68 -3.24
N ILE A 63 1.15 -5.15 -4.12
CA ILE A 63 2.47 -5.71 -4.40
C ILE A 63 3.32 -5.74 -3.13
N MET A 64 3.35 -4.65 -2.37
CA MET A 64 4.11 -4.55 -1.13
C MET A 64 3.69 -5.63 -0.13
N ILE A 65 2.39 -5.77 0.13
CA ILE A 65 1.89 -6.68 1.17
C ILE A 65 2.02 -8.14 0.76
N GLN A 66 1.84 -8.47 -0.53
CA GLN A 66 2.06 -9.82 -1.03
C GLN A 66 3.52 -10.27 -0.93
N ASN A 67 4.46 -9.33 -1.07
CA ASN A 67 5.90 -9.62 -1.07
C ASN A 67 6.54 -9.58 0.33
N MET A 68 5.80 -9.19 1.37
CA MET A 68 6.29 -9.23 2.75
C MET A 68 6.21 -10.64 3.31
N ASP A 69 7.33 -11.10 3.88
CA ASP A 69 7.42 -12.34 4.65
C ASP A 69 7.80 -12.07 6.12
N ASN A 70 8.25 -10.85 6.47
CA ASN A 70 8.57 -10.48 7.84
C ASN A 70 7.31 -10.30 8.72
N GLU A 71 7.17 -11.16 9.73
CA GLU A 71 6.02 -11.15 10.65
C GLU A 71 5.79 -9.80 11.36
N HIS A 72 6.86 -9.09 11.74
CA HIS A 72 6.72 -7.79 12.40
C HIS A 72 6.20 -6.71 11.45
N ALA A 73 6.70 -6.67 10.20
CA ALA A 73 6.22 -5.74 9.19
C ALA A 73 4.76 -6.02 8.80
N ILE A 74 4.41 -7.31 8.68
CA ILE A 74 3.02 -7.74 8.45
C ILE A 74 2.14 -7.30 9.63
N TYR A 75 2.55 -7.58 10.87
CA TYR A 75 1.81 -7.18 12.06
C TYR A 75 1.59 -5.66 12.10
N TYR A 76 2.62 -4.88 11.80
CA TYR A 76 2.54 -3.42 11.71
C TYR A 76 1.51 -2.96 10.67
N CYS A 77 1.46 -3.57 9.48
CA CYS A 77 0.48 -3.23 8.45
C CYS A 77 -0.95 -3.49 8.92
N PHE A 78 -1.23 -4.66 9.52
CA PHE A 78 -2.59 -5.08 9.85
C PHE A 78 -3.12 -4.57 11.19
N SER A 79 -2.26 -4.26 12.17
CA SER A 79 -2.70 -3.99 13.56
C SER A 79 -2.99 -2.53 13.86
N ASN A 80 -2.49 -1.60 13.05
CA ASN A 80 -2.58 -0.16 13.31
C ASN A 80 -3.80 0.51 12.65
N GLY A 81 -4.70 -0.27 12.05
CA GLY A 81 -5.92 0.23 11.42
C GLY A 81 -5.72 0.86 10.03
N TYR A 82 -4.49 0.98 9.53
CA TYR A 82 -4.23 1.57 8.20
C TYR A 82 -4.94 0.82 7.07
N ILE A 83 -4.88 -0.51 7.08
CA ILE A 83 -5.61 -1.34 6.09
C ILE A 83 -7.11 -1.11 6.19
N ASN A 84 -7.66 -0.96 7.40
CA ASN A 84 -9.08 -0.64 7.56
C ASN A 84 -9.42 0.72 6.97
N SER A 85 -8.57 1.73 7.18
CA SER A 85 -8.74 3.06 6.57
C SER A 85 -8.70 3.00 5.05
N ILE A 86 -7.79 2.21 4.46
CA ILE A 86 -7.72 1.99 3.01
C ILE A 86 -9.00 1.32 2.53
N ILE A 87 -9.47 0.26 3.17
CA ILE A 87 -10.69 -0.46 2.77
C ILE A 87 -11.94 0.42 2.85
N LEU A 88 -12.04 1.25 3.90
CA LEU A 88 -13.21 2.09 4.16
C LEU A 88 -13.18 3.43 3.41
N HIS A 89 -12.10 3.73 2.68
CA HIS A 89 -12.00 4.94 1.88
C HIS A 89 -13.14 5.00 0.84
N PRO A 90 -13.79 6.17 0.64
CA PRO A 90 -14.97 6.29 -0.22
C PRO A 90 -14.62 6.29 -1.71
N TYR A 91 -14.24 5.13 -2.24
CA TYR A 91 -13.90 4.95 -3.65
C TYR A 91 -15.11 5.12 -4.58
N GLU A 92 -14.94 5.87 -5.66
CA GLU A 92 -15.87 5.90 -6.79
C GLU A 92 -15.63 4.66 -7.68
N LEU A 93 -16.30 3.56 -7.34
CA LEU A 93 -16.13 2.28 -8.05
C LEU A 93 -17.01 2.16 -9.31
N ASP A 94 -18.03 3.02 -9.43
CA ASP A 94 -18.96 3.01 -10.55
C ASP A 94 -18.37 3.76 -11.76
N GLY A 95 -18.30 3.10 -12.91
CA GLY A 95 -17.97 3.75 -14.19
C GLY A 95 -16.48 3.96 -14.51
N GLY A 96 -15.56 3.47 -13.67
CA GLY A 96 -14.11 3.58 -13.84
C GLY A 96 -13.35 2.25 -13.91
N ASP A 97 -12.02 2.33 -13.98
CA ASP A 97 -11.08 1.20 -13.98
C ASP A 97 -10.51 0.88 -12.58
N LEU A 98 -11.07 1.48 -11.53
CA LEU A 98 -10.61 1.34 -10.14
C LEU A 98 -11.03 0.02 -9.49
N ALA A 99 -12.23 -0.47 -9.78
CA ALA A 99 -12.80 -1.66 -9.13
C ALA A 99 -11.90 -2.93 -9.21
N PRO A 100 -11.24 -3.25 -10.35
CA PRO A 100 -10.29 -4.37 -10.41
C PRO A 100 -9.12 -4.25 -9.41
N TYR A 101 -8.57 -3.05 -9.23
CA TYR A 101 -7.47 -2.82 -8.28
C TYR A 101 -7.93 -2.98 -6.84
N TYR A 102 -9.11 -2.44 -6.51
CA TYR A 102 -9.70 -2.60 -5.19
C TYR A 102 -9.99 -4.08 -4.87
N MET A 103 -10.58 -4.82 -5.80
CA MET A 103 -10.84 -6.25 -5.62
C MET A 103 -9.56 -7.08 -5.50
N SER A 104 -8.52 -6.76 -6.28
CA SER A 104 -7.21 -7.40 -6.12
C SER A 104 -6.65 -7.14 -4.74
N PHE A 105 -6.67 -5.87 -4.30
CA PHE A 105 -6.19 -5.47 -2.98
C PHE A 105 -6.88 -6.24 -1.85
N LEU A 106 -8.21 -6.34 -1.86
CA LEU A 106 -8.94 -7.12 -0.85
C LEU A 106 -8.53 -8.60 -0.82
N ARG A 107 -8.40 -9.23 -1.99
CA ARG A 107 -7.96 -10.63 -2.09
C ARG A 107 -6.54 -10.81 -1.57
N ASP A 108 -5.67 -9.85 -1.85
CA ASP A 108 -4.27 -9.88 -1.43
C ASP A 108 -4.15 -9.75 0.10
N MET A 109 -4.99 -8.90 0.72
CA MET A 109 -5.09 -8.78 2.18
C MET A 109 -5.59 -10.08 2.81
N GLU A 110 -6.64 -10.68 2.24
CA GLU A 110 -7.19 -11.94 2.72
C GLU A 110 -6.16 -13.07 2.62
N THR A 111 -5.43 -13.13 1.52
CA THR A 111 -4.39 -14.14 1.30
C THR A 111 -3.25 -13.99 2.30
N GLN A 112 -2.76 -12.76 2.50
CA GLN A 112 -1.66 -12.52 3.44
C GLN A 112 -2.07 -12.81 4.88
N LYS A 113 -3.31 -12.50 5.26
CA LYS A 113 -3.84 -12.84 6.59
C LYS A 113 -3.95 -14.35 6.82
N ARG A 114 -4.15 -15.17 5.78
CA ARG A 114 -4.22 -16.64 5.90
C ARG A 114 -2.85 -17.31 5.97
N ARG A 115 -1.79 -16.64 5.49
CA ARG A 115 -0.41 -17.16 5.49
C ARG A 115 0.26 -17.08 6.87
N ASN A 116 -0.24 -16.22 7.76
CA ASN A 116 0.25 -16.00 9.13
C ASN A 116 -0.77 -16.53 10.15
#